data_AF-A0A969FM47-F1
#
_entry.id   AF-A0A969FM47-F1
#
_cell.length_a   1.000
_cell.length_b   1.000
_cell.length_c   1.000
_cell.angle_alpha   90.00
_cell.angle_beta   90.00
_cell.angle_gamma   90.00
#
_symmetry.space_group_name_H-M   'P 1'
#
loop_
_entity.id
_entity.type
_entity.pdbx_description
1 polymer ?
#
loop_
_entity_poly.entity_id
_entity_poly.type
_entity_poly.pdbx_seq_one_letter_code
_entity_poly.pdbx_strand_id
1 'polypeptide(L)'
;RQLVHIRTGEYPKDLPIEDKPPWSQTDVIPVYVLAEAARFEQTILIEQWRSLSELQRFALIKLSRPGHENRNFQPALIEFGLTETWSDFA
;
A
#
# COMPACT_ATOMS: atom_id res chain seq x y z
N ARG A 1 7.64 -11.18 26.54
CA ARG A 1 8.13 -12.50 26.05
C ARG A 1 7.62 -13.67 26.90
N GLN A 2 7.71 -13.64 28.24
CA GLN A 2 7.21 -14.74 29.11
C GLN A 2 5.71 -15.05 28.98
N LEU A 3 4.84 -14.04 28.88
CA LEU A 3 3.38 -14.25 28.76
C LEU A 3 2.96 -15.03 27.50
N VAL A 4 3.67 -14.84 26.39
CA VAL A 4 3.41 -15.59 25.15
C VAL A 4 3.81 -17.04 25.34
N HIS A 5 5.02 -17.29 25.86
CA HIS A 5 5.52 -18.64 26.15
C HIS A 5 4.62 -19.41 27.13
N ILE A 6 4.13 -18.76 28.19
CA ILE A 6 3.20 -19.38 29.15
C ILE A 6 1.90 -19.85 28.48
N ARG A 7 1.43 -19.16 27.43
CA ARG A 7 0.17 -19.48 26.76
C ARG A 7 0.31 -20.35 25.51
N THR A 8 1.43 -20.28 24.81
CA THR A 8 1.62 -20.95 23.51
C THR A 8 2.74 -22.00 23.52
N GLY A 9 3.55 -22.06 24.58
CA GLY A 9 4.75 -22.91 24.65
C GLY A 9 5.95 -22.36 23.86
N GLU A 10 5.78 -21.30 23.07
CA GLU A 10 6.83 -20.73 22.23
C GLU A 10 7.21 -19.31 22.66
N TYR A 11 8.49 -18.97 22.56
CA TYR A 11 8.91 -17.59 22.69
C TYR A 11 8.57 -16.81 21.41
N PRO A 12 8.17 -15.53 21.53
CA PRO A 12 8.01 -14.67 20.36
C PRO A 12 9.32 -14.64 19.58
N LYS A 13 9.24 -14.98 18.30
CA LYS A 13 10.37 -14.84 17.37
C LYS A 13 10.44 -13.37 16.94
N ASP A 14 11.65 -12.85 16.86
CA ASP A 14 11.86 -11.54 16.27
C ASP A 14 11.64 -11.67 14.76
N LEU A 15 10.83 -10.77 14.19
CA LEU A 15 10.62 -10.74 12.75
C LEU A 15 11.84 -10.06 12.11
N PRO A 16 12.45 -10.68 11.09
CA PRO A 16 13.51 -10.02 10.35
C PRO A 16 12.98 -8.74 9.73
N ILE A 17 13.75 -7.66 9.85
CA ILE A 17 13.46 -6.43 9.10
C ILE A 17 13.85 -6.71 7.65
N GLU A 18 12.91 -6.48 6.75
CA GLU A 18 13.16 -6.63 5.32
C GLU A 18 14.05 -5.46 4.86
N ASP A 19 15.19 -5.74 4.21
CA ASP A 19 16.17 -4.71 3.85
C ASP A 19 15.66 -3.73 2.79
N LYS A 20 14.76 -4.18 1.91
CA LYS A 20 14.24 -3.40 0.76
C LYS A 20 12.73 -3.57 0.62
N PRO A 21 11.95 -3.08 1.60
CA PRO A 21 10.52 -3.23 1.54
C PRO A 21 9.94 -2.53 0.30
N PRO A 22 8.81 -2.99 -0.27
CA PRO A 22 8.28 -2.43 -1.51
C PRO A 22 7.98 -0.92 -1.46
N TRP A 23 7.68 -0.37 -0.29
CA TRP A 23 7.38 1.06 -0.11
C TRP A 23 8.63 1.95 -0.11
N SER A 24 9.83 1.40 0.09
CA SER A 24 11.09 2.15 -0.06
C SER A 24 11.59 2.17 -1.51
N GLN A 25 11.00 1.36 -2.40
CA GLN A 25 11.40 1.26 -3.79
C GLN A 25 10.68 2.32 -4.64
N THR A 26 11.44 3.17 -5.29
CA THR A 26 10.93 4.27 -6.13
C THR A 26 10.86 3.92 -7.62
N ASP A 27 11.62 2.92 -8.06
CA ASP A 27 11.75 2.56 -9.48
C ASP A 27 10.84 1.40 -9.92
N VAL A 28 10.08 0.85 -8.99
CA VAL A 28 9.16 -0.27 -9.25
C VAL A 28 7.85 -0.01 -8.50
N ILE A 29 6.75 0.02 -9.25
CA ILE A 29 5.39 0.03 -8.68
C ILE A 29 4.97 -1.43 -8.52
N PRO A 30 4.57 -1.87 -7.30
CA PRO A 30 4.07 -3.23 -7.12
C PRO A 30 2.82 -3.49 -7.98
N VAL A 31 2.78 -4.65 -8.65
CA VAL A 31 1.71 -4.99 -9.62
C VAL A 31 0.30 -4.92 -9.02
N TYR A 32 0.13 -5.26 -7.74
CA TYR A 32 -1.16 -5.20 -7.07
C TYR A 32 -1.65 -3.77 -6.84
N VAL A 33 -0.73 -2.79 -6.73
CA VAL A 33 -1.10 -1.36 -6.67
C VAL A 33 -1.62 -0.90 -8.02
N LEU A 34 -0.97 -1.30 -9.12
CA LEU A 34 -1.44 -1.03 -10.47
C LEU A 34 -2.79 -1.71 -10.76
N ALA A 35 -2.94 -2.96 -10.34
CA ALA A 35 -4.20 -3.70 -10.50
C ALA A 35 -5.35 -3.03 -9.73
N GLU A 36 -5.11 -2.57 -8.50
CA GLU A 36 -6.15 -1.86 -7.74
C GLU A 36 -6.48 -0.50 -8.37
N ALA A 37 -5.48 0.25 -8.85
CA ALA A 37 -5.72 1.50 -9.58
C ALA A 37 -6.56 1.29 -10.85
N ALA A 38 -6.28 0.23 -11.61
CA ALA A 38 -7.03 -0.11 -12.80
C ALA A 38 -8.52 -0.42 -12.52
N ARG A 39 -8.88 -0.89 -11.32
CA ARG A 39 -10.29 -1.09 -10.93
C ARG A 39 -11.07 0.21 -10.79
N PHE A 40 -10.37 1.33 -10.60
CA PHE A 40 -10.95 2.68 -10.56
C PHE A 40 -10.68 3.46 -11.85
N GLU A 41 -10.27 2.77 -12.93
CA GLU A 41 -9.89 3.36 -14.21
C GLU A 41 -8.73 4.36 -14.11
N GLN A 42 -7.89 4.22 -13.08
CA GLN A 42 -6.73 5.07 -12.83
C GLN A 42 -5.44 4.38 -13.26
N THR A 43 -4.49 5.17 -13.75
CA THR A 43 -3.13 4.72 -14.06
C THR A 43 -2.14 5.54 -13.23
N ILE A 44 -1.22 4.87 -12.52
CA ILE A 44 -0.14 5.52 -11.78
C ILE A 44 1.13 5.45 -12.63
N LEU A 45 1.65 6.60 -13.02
CA LEU A 45 2.92 6.69 -13.73
C LEU A 45 4.09 6.53 -12.76
N ILE A 46 5.20 5.97 -13.24
CA ILE A 46 6.39 5.77 -12.42
C ILE A 46 6.92 7.09 -11.82
N GLU A 47 6.78 8.21 -12.53
CA GLU A 47 7.25 9.51 -12.03
C GLU A 47 6.36 10.06 -10.91
N GLN A 48 5.07 9.76 -10.95
CA GLN A 48 4.17 10.05 -9.84
C GLN A 48 4.48 9.15 -8.64
N TRP A 49 4.78 7.87 -8.86
CA TRP A 49 5.20 6.97 -7.78
C TRP A 49 6.49 7.42 -7.08
N ARG A 50 7.46 7.91 -7.86
CA ARG A 50 8.72 8.47 -7.37
C ARG A 50 8.51 9.74 -6.54
N SER A 51 7.51 10.56 -6.85
CA SER A 51 7.24 11.80 -6.12
C SER A 51 6.57 11.56 -4.76
N LEU A 52 5.99 10.38 -4.52
CA LEU A 52 5.39 10.03 -3.25
C LEU A 52 6.42 9.94 -2.12
N SER A 53 6.00 10.24 -0.90
CA SER A 53 6.73 9.85 0.30
C SER A 53 6.69 8.33 0.51
N GLU A 54 7.62 7.82 1.32
CA GLU A 54 7.64 6.42 1.71
C GLU A 54 6.33 5.98 2.38
N LEU A 55 5.75 6.84 3.23
CA LEU A 55 4.50 6.55 3.91
C LEU A 55 3.30 6.51 2.96
N GLN A 56 3.27 7.35 1.93
CA GLN A 56 2.21 7.33 0.90
C GLN A 56 2.30 6.06 0.05
N ARG A 57 3.51 5.64 -0.37
CA ARG A 57 3.70 4.34 -1.04
C ARG A 57 3.25 3.18 -0.16
N PHE A 58 3.62 3.19 1.13
CA PHE A 58 3.17 2.20 2.10
C PHE A 58 1.64 2.15 2.20
N ALA A 59 0.98 3.30 2.27
CA ALA A 59 -0.48 3.39 2.33
C ALA A 59 -1.14 2.78 1.09
N LEU A 60 -0.70 3.14 -0.12
CA LEU A 60 -1.22 2.55 -1.35
C LEU A 60 -1.00 1.03 -1.40
N ILE A 61 0.19 0.56 -1.05
CA ILE A 61 0.51 -0.88 -0.96
C ILE A 61 -0.44 -1.61 -0.01
N LYS A 62 -0.73 -1.02 1.15
CA LYS A 62 -1.63 -1.60 2.14
C LYS A 62 -3.08 -1.65 1.64
N LEU A 63 -3.51 -0.59 0.97
CA LEU A 63 -4.88 -0.43 0.47
C LEU A 63 -5.17 -1.33 -0.75
N SER A 64 -4.15 -1.73 -1.50
CA SER A 64 -4.28 -2.64 -2.66
C SER A 64 -4.28 -4.14 -2.33
N ARG A 65 -4.26 -4.52 -1.06
CA ARG A 65 -4.23 -5.95 -0.67
C ARG A 65 -5.60 -6.60 -0.87
N PRO A 66 -5.66 -7.82 -1.47
CA PRO A 66 -6.91 -8.55 -1.65
C PRO A 66 -7.51 -9.01 -0.31
N GLY A 67 -8.83 -9.12 -0.25
CA GLY A 67 -9.57 -9.65 0.91
C GLY A 67 -10.60 -8.70 1.51
N HIS A 68 -10.53 -7.40 1.20
CA HIS A 68 -11.55 -6.40 1.52
C HIS A 68 -11.61 -5.34 0.42
N GLU A 69 -12.80 -4.86 0.07
CA GLU A 69 -12.91 -3.63 -0.72
C GLU A 69 -12.34 -2.46 0.09
N ASN A 70 -11.16 -1.99 -0.30
CA ASN A 70 -10.59 -0.78 0.29
C ASN A 70 -11.20 0.44 -0.39
N ARG A 71 -12.37 0.86 0.10
CA ARG A 71 -13.03 2.12 -0.27
C ARG A 71 -12.12 3.35 -0.13
N ASN A 72 -11.01 3.20 0.60
CA ASN A 72 -10.03 4.25 0.83
C ASN A 72 -8.95 4.36 -0.27
N PHE A 73 -8.89 3.44 -1.24
CA PHE A 73 -7.84 3.47 -2.27
C PHE A 73 -8.00 4.69 -3.18
N GLN A 74 -9.18 4.90 -3.76
CA GLN A 74 -9.48 6.06 -4.60
C GLN A 74 -9.30 7.42 -3.89
N PRO A 75 -9.84 7.66 -2.68
CA PRO A 75 -9.54 8.90 -1.94
C PRO A 75 -8.05 9.13 -1.72
N ALA A 76 -7.28 8.06 -1.45
CA ALA A 76 -5.84 8.20 -1.27
C ALA A 76 -5.13 8.63 -2.57
N LEU A 77 -5.56 8.14 -3.75
CA LEU A 77 -5.02 8.61 -5.02
C LEU A 77 -5.23 10.12 -5.21
N ILE A 78 -6.41 10.62 -4.85
CA ILE A 78 -6.76 12.04 -4.95
C ILE A 78 -5.97 12.86 -3.94
N GLU A 79 -5.93 12.44 -2.67
CA GLU A 79 -5.19 13.12 -1.60
C GLU A 79 -3.69 13.19 -1.90
N PHE A 80 -3.14 12.17 -2.57
CA PHE A 80 -1.74 12.12 -2.94
C PHE A 80 -1.43 12.81 -4.28
N GLY A 81 -2.43 13.41 -4.93
CA GLY A 81 -2.26 14.14 -6.19
C GLY A 81 -1.92 13.26 -7.38
N LEU A 82 -2.33 11.98 -7.35
CA LEU A 82 -2.09 11.03 -8.43
C LEU A 82 -3.17 11.09 -9.53
N THR A 83 -4.37 11.56 -9.17
CA THR A 83 -5.55 11.60 -10.06
C THR A 83 -6.38 12.83 -9.73
N GLU A 84 -7.11 13.38 -10.71
CA GLU A 84 -8.03 14.51 -10.46
C GLU A 84 -9.44 14.04 -10.12
N THR A 85 -9.98 14.61 -9.03
CA THR A 85 -11.36 14.56 -8.51
C THR A 85 -12.06 13.20 -8.36
N TRP A 86 -12.95 13.15 -7.37
CA TRP A 86 -13.97 12.11 -7.29
C TRP A 86 -14.85 12.20 -8.53
N SER A 87 -14.89 11.13 -9.33
CA SER A 87 -15.82 11.06 -10.45
C SER A 87 -17.23 10.80 -9.91
N ASP A 88 -17.82 11.80 -9.27
CA ASP A 88 -19.25 11.82 -8.97
C ASP A 88 -19.98 12.10 -10.29
N PHE A 89 -20.48 11.03 -10.92
CA PHE A 89 -21.51 11.00 -11.98
C PHE A 89 -21.38 12.02 -13.13
N ALA A 90 -20.89 11.53 -14.28
CA ALA A 90 -21.49 11.89 -15.56
C ALA A 90 -22.60 10.88 -15.88
#